data_AF-A0A9P6EP18-F1
#
_entry.id   AF-A0A9P6EP18-F1
#
_cell.length_a   1.000
_cell.length_b   1.000
_cell.length_c   1.000
_cell.angle_alpha   90.00
_cell.angle_beta   90.00
_cell.angle_gamma   90.00
#
_symmetry.space_group_name_H-M   'P 1'
#
loop_
_entity.id
_entity.type
_entity.pdbx_description
1 polymer ?
#
loop_
_entity_poly.entity_id
_entity_poly.type
_entity_poly.pdbx_seq_one_letter_code
_entity_poly.pdbx_strand_id
1 'polypeptide(L)' 'LDDSDIPHRTRISELITTAFQEEYAAMVKGLQNSLGRVFFKTDTWLRTNLETYMAVTAHY' A
#
# COMPACT_ATOMS: atom_id res chain seq x y z
N LEU A 1 -16.77 12.30 22.21
CA LEU A 1 -16.07 11.09 21.77
C LEU A 1 -15.99 10.21 23.00
N ASP A 2 -16.70 9.08 22.96
CA ASP A 2 -16.67 8.05 23.98
C ASP A 2 -15.64 6.97 23.59
N ASP A 3 -15.17 6.16 24.53
CA ASP A 3 -14.18 5.10 24.26
C ASP A 3 -14.70 4.07 23.24
N SER A 4 -16.02 3.91 23.14
CA SER A 4 -16.67 3.09 22.13
C SER A 4 -16.54 3.63 20.70
N ASP A 5 -16.20 4.91 20.53
CA ASP A 5 -15.99 5.53 19.23
C ASP A 5 -14.61 5.18 18.65
N ILE A 6 -13.67 4.70 19.48
CA ILE A 6 -12.33 4.32 19.05
C ILE A 6 -12.35 2.85 18.63
N PRO A 7 -12.17 2.54 17.33
CA PRO A 7 -12.13 1.17 16.87
C PRO A 7 -10.95 0.40 17.47
N HIS A 8 -11.23 -0.82 17.93
CA HIS A 8 -10.20 -1.74 18.41
C HIS A 8 -9.17 -2.03 17.29
N ARG A 9 -7.93 -2.39 17.69
CA ARG A 9 -6.83 -2.71 16.76
C ARG A 9 -7.22 -3.69 15.65
N THR A 10 -7.99 -4.73 16.00
CA THR A 10 -8.48 -5.72 15.02
C THR A 10 -9.36 -5.06 13.97
N ARG A 11 -10.28 -4.19 14.41
CA ARG A 11 -11.18 -3.46 13.53
C ARG A 11 -10.43 -2.50 12.61
N ILE A 12 -9.41 -1.81 13.11
CA ILE A 12 -8.53 -0.98 12.29
C ILE A 12 -7.79 -1.82 11.24
N SER A 13 -7.28 -2.99 11.61
CA SER A 13 -6.55 -3.87 10.68
C SER A 13 -7.46 -4.38 9.55
N GLU A 14 -8.70 -4.73 9.88
CA GLU A 14 -9.74 -5.07 8.89
C GLU A 14 -10.02 -3.90 7.95
N LEU A 15 -10.26 -2.71 8.49
CA LEU A 15 -10.55 -1.51 7.70
C LEU A 15 -9.40 -1.16 6.74
N ILE A 16 -8.14 -1.25 7.21
CA ILE A 16 -6.95 -1.04 6.37
C ILE A 16 -6.89 -2.07 5.23
N THR A 17 -7.18 -3.34 5.54
CA THR A 17 -7.14 -4.42 4.54
C THR A 17 -8.23 -4.24 3.49
N THR A 18 -9.45 -3.89 3.91
CA THR A 18 -10.57 -3.60 3.00
C THR A 18 -10.24 -2.43 2.08
N ALA A 19 -9.77 -1.30 2.64
CA ALA A 19 -9.40 -0.13 1.85
C ALA A 19 -8.26 -0.45 0.86
N PHE A 20 -7.28 -1.25 1.29
CA PHE A 20 -6.21 -1.69 0.41
C PHE A 20 -6.72 -2.51 -0.79
N GLN A 21 -7.67 -3.42 -0.57
CA GLN A 21 -8.25 -4.23 -1.65
C GLN A 21 -9.00 -3.38 -2.68
N GLU A 22 -9.74 -2.38 -2.22
CA GLU A 22 -10.47 -1.44 -3.07
C GLU A 22 -9.50 -0.62 -3.94
N GLU A 23 -8.49 -0.02 -3.33
CA GLU A 23 -7.46 0.76 -4.03
C GLU A 23 -6.61 -0.10 -4.96
N TYR A 24 -6.30 -1.34 -4.57
CA TYR A 24 -5.59 -2.28 -5.42
C TYR A 24 -6.38 -2.61 -6.69
N ALA A 25 -7.68 -2.85 -6.58
CA ALA A 25 -8.53 -3.09 -7.74
C ALA A 25 -8.58 -1.87 -8.68
N ALA A 26 -8.66 -0.66 -8.11
CA ALA A 26 -8.60 0.58 -8.87
C ALA A 26 -7.24 0.76 -9.59
N MET A 27 -6.13 0.50 -8.89
CA MET A 27 -4.77 0.52 -9.42
C MET A 27 -4.61 -0.44 -10.61
N VAL A 28 -5.07 -1.70 -10.48
CA VAL A 28 -5.00 -2.70 -11.56
C VAL A 28 -5.77 -2.24 -12.79
N LYS A 29 -6.96 -1.67 -12.60
CA LYS A 29 -7.75 -1.11 -13.71
C LYS A 29 -7.03 0.09 -14.36
N GLY A 30 -6.37 0.94 -13.59
CA GLY A 30 -5.54 2.03 -14.11
C GLY A 30 -4.38 1.51 -14.97
N LEU A 31 -3.65 0.52 -14.45
CA LEU A 31 -2.54 -0.13 -15.16
C LEU A 31 -2.96 -0.76 -16.49
N GLN A 32 -4.10 -1.46 -16.52
CA GLN A 32 -4.64 -2.04 -17.77
C GLN A 32 -4.90 -1.00 -18.86
N ASN A 33 -5.18 0.25 -18.48
CA ASN A 33 -5.41 1.36 -19.40
C ASN A 33 -4.14 2.18 -19.71
N SER A 34 -3.03 1.91 -19.02
CA SER A 34 -1.75 2.55 -19.32
C SER A 34 -1.13 1.85 -20.55
N LEU A 35 -1.14 2.52 -21.72
CA LEU A 35 -0.66 2.00 -23.01
C LEU A 35 0.87 1.81 -23.07
N GLY A 36 1.45 1.07 -22.11
CA GLY A 36 2.88 0.78 -22.02
C GLY A 36 3.72 1.86 -21.31
N ARG A 37 3.10 2.81 -20.59
CA ARG A 37 3.80 3.86 -19.82
C ARG A 37 3.99 3.50 -18.34
N VAL A 38 4.30 2.24 -18.06
CA VAL A 38 4.55 1.80 -16.69
C VAL A 38 6.06 1.83 -16.42
N PHE A 39 6.49 2.60 -15.44
CA PHE A 39 7.87 2.55 -14.93
C PHE A 39 7.88 2.35 -13.42
N PHE A 40 8.87 1.60 -12.95
CA PHE A 40 9.03 1.32 -11.52
C PHE A 40 10.26 2.03 -10.99
N LYS A 41 10.12 2.66 -9.82
CA LYS A 41 11.23 3.11 -9.00
C LYS A 41 11.39 2.14 -7.84
N THR A 42 12.63 1.76 -7.58
CA THR A 42 12.96 0.89 -6.45
C THR A 42 13.93 1.63 -5.56
N ASP A 43 13.54 1.84 -4.31
CA ASP A 43 14.39 2.42 -3.28
C ASP A 43 14.82 1.28 -2.36
N THR A 44 16.13 1.09 -2.20
CA THR A 44 16.70 0.08 -1.30
C THR A 44 17.52 0.76 -0.23
N TRP A 45 17.37 0.30 1.01
CA TRP A 45 18.18 0.79 2.11
C TRP A 45 18.40 -0.29 3.15
N LEU A 46 19.51 -0.13 3.88
CA LEU A 46 19.88 -0.98 4.99
C LEU A 46 19.60 -0.22 6.29
N ARG A 47 18.97 -0.88 7.24
CA ARG A 47 18.85 -0.35 8.60
C ARG A 47 20.10 -0.69 9.40
N THR A 48 20.36 0.05 10.47
CA THR A 48 21.57 -0.12 11.32
C THR A 48 21.74 -1.52 11.91
N ASN A 49 20.67 -2.31 11.97
CA ASN A 49 20.65 -3.71 12.39
C ASN A 49 20.87 -4.71 11.24
N LEU A 50 21.35 -4.25 10.08
CA LEU A 50 21.59 -5.06 8.87
C LEU A 50 20.32 -5.66 8.23
N GLU A 51 19.13 -5.15 8.57
CA GLU A 51 17.91 -5.49 7.86
C GLU A 51 17.80 -4.67 6.56
N THR A 52 17.68 -5.37 5.43
CA THR A 52 17.52 -4.76 4.12
C THR A 52 16.04 -4.55 3.81
N TYR A 53 15.70 -3.35 3.37
CA TYR A 53 14.37 -2.98 2.91
C TYR A 53 14.41 -2.61 1.45
N MET A 54 13.29 -2.85 0.76
CA MET A 54 13.07 -2.46 -0.62
C MET A 54 11.64 -1.92 -0.73
N ALA A 55 11.51 -0.66 -1.13
CA ALA A 55 10.23 -0.11 -1.58
C ALA A 55 10.18 -0.13 -3.10
N VAL A 56 9.04 -0.53 -3.66
CA VAL A 56 8.78 -0.52 -5.10
C VAL A 56 7.59 0.39 -5.35
N THR A 57 7.78 1.41 -6.18
CA THR A 57 6.73 2.36 -6.57
C THR A 57 6.51 2.28 -8.07
N ALA A 58 5.29 1.98 -8.49
CA ALA A 58 4.87 2.00 -9.89
C ALA A 58 4.34 3.38 -10.27
N HIS A 59 4.76 3.88 -11.43
CA HIS A 59 4.17 5.05 -12.09
C HIS A 59 3.57 4.58 -13.41
N TYR A 60 2.29 4.84 -13.63
CA TYR A 60 1.52 4.35 -14.77
C TYR A 60 0.42 5.33 -15.18
#